data_AF-A0A3P8CIK9-F1
#
_entry.id   AF-A0A3P8CIK9-F1
#
_cell.length_a   1.000
_cell.length_b   1.000
_cell.length_c   1.000
_cell.angle_alpha   90.00
_cell.angle_beta   90.00
_cell.angle_gamma   90.00
#
_symmetry.space_group_name_H-M   'P 1'
#
loop_
_entity.id
_entity.type
_entity.pdbx_description
1 polymer ?
#
loop_
_entity_poly.entity_id
_entity_poly.type
_entity_poly.pdbx_seq_one_letter_code
_entity_poly.pdbx_strand_id
1 'polypeptide(L)'
;MRWKPHCHDVHQKICSNTSDIINLACPNILHFQFRAFLDSEIRVFDAHLKQVTWMDEKSRAAAILKADNIQYNVGYPRWILNDTKLDRFYEPLSVKSTEDIFDCMLNLYAFAADKNFERMAQKPVRDDFQMTVATVNAWYSPEYNSITIPASIMNAPFFRVDYPAAKNFGAMGSIIGHELIHGYDNQGMKYNYNGTRETWMTDESKAGFDNMSDCIVEQYNKTCYPYMSMCVNGNQTLGENIADIGGIKVAFYAYQKYVSEHGKEPRLPGLEDFSMEKIFFLSFAQLWCEKQSITSLYLQIIQDEHSPAKVRVINTLRNFNEFSKTFGCKPGAAMNP
;
A
#
# COMPACT_ATOMS: atom_id res chain seq x y z
N MET A 1 20.44 -17.79 16.79
CA MET A 1 19.28 -16.85 16.84
C MET A 1 19.66 -15.36 16.86
N ARG A 2 20.94 -14.96 17.03
CA ARG A 2 21.35 -13.54 17.09
C ARG A 2 21.50 -12.82 15.74
N TRP A 3 21.46 -13.53 14.62
CA TRP A 3 21.68 -12.95 13.29
C TRP A 3 20.49 -12.09 12.79
N LYS A 4 19.25 -12.42 13.18
CA LYS A 4 18.05 -11.72 12.70
C LYS A 4 18.02 -10.22 13.07
N PRO A 5 18.28 -9.82 14.34
CA PRO A 5 18.38 -8.39 14.68
C PRO A 5 19.50 -7.68 13.91
N HIS A 6 20.67 -8.32 13.75
CA HIS A 6 21.80 -7.69 13.05
C HIS A 6 21.51 -7.48 11.57
N CYS A 7 20.87 -8.44 10.90
CA CYS A 7 20.44 -8.26 9.50
C CYS A 7 19.42 -7.12 9.37
N HIS A 8 18.50 -6.98 10.33
CA HIS A 8 17.53 -5.89 10.34
C HIS A 8 18.20 -4.52 10.51
N ASP A 9 19.12 -4.40 11.48
CA ASP A 9 19.86 -3.15 11.74
C ASP A 9 20.73 -2.74 10.55
N VAL A 10 21.38 -3.71 9.91
CA VAL A 10 22.15 -3.49 8.68
C VAL A 10 21.23 -3.06 7.53
N HIS A 11 20.08 -3.70 7.32
CA HIS A 11 19.15 -3.34 6.25
C HIS A 11 18.52 -1.95 6.45
N GLN A 12 18.17 -1.58 7.67
CA GLN A 12 17.59 -0.26 7.96
C GLN A 12 18.60 0.87 7.77
N LYS A 13 19.90 0.62 8.00
CA LYS A 13 20.93 1.67 8.02
C LYS A 13 21.82 1.67 6.78
N ILE A 14 21.94 0.54 6.09
CA ILE A 14 22.67 0.36 4.84
C ILE A 14 21.65 -0.08 3.78
N CYS A 15 20.83 0.88 3.36
CA CYS A 15 19.62 0.65 2.53
C CYS A 15 19.82 -0.07 1.19
N SER A 16 21.04 -0.40 0.75
CA SER A 16 21.32 -0.64 -0.67
C SER A 16 22.41 -1.67 -1.00
N ASN A 17 22.84 -2.54 -0.08
CA ASN A 17 23.97 -3.43 -0.37
C ASN A 17 23.59 -4.68 -1.19
N THR A 18 23.40 -4.45 -2.49
CA THR A 18 24.09 -5.06 -3.64
C THR A 18 23.13 -5.15 -4.82
N SER A 19 23.57 -4.64 -5.98
CA SER A 19 22.87 -4.79 -7.26
C SER A 19 22.56 -6.26 -7.58
N ASP A 20 23.43 -7.19 -7.15
CA ASP A 20 23.25 -8.64 -7.31
C ASP A 20 22.06 -9.19 -6.51
N ILE A 21 21.87 -8.80 -5.24
CA ILE A 21 20.71 -9.23 -4.44
C ILE A 21 19.41 -8.67 -5.03
N ILE A 22 19.45 -7.44 -5.56
CA ILE A 22 18.29 -6.83 -6.22
C ILE A 22 17.95 -7.56 -7.52
N ASN A 23 18.94 -7.90 -8.34
CA ASN A 23 18.74 -8.67 -9.57
C ASN A 23 18.20 -10.08 -9.30
N LEU A 24 18.58 -10.70 -8.18
CA LEU A 24 18.02 -11.98 -7.72
C LEU A 24 16.57 -11.84 -7.25
N ALA A 25 16.24 -10.77 -6.52
CA ALA A 25 14.92 -10.56 -5.92
C ALA A 25 13.88 -9.94 -6.88
N CYS A 26 14.32 -9.17 -7.87
CA CYS A 26 13.48 -8.52 -8.87
C CYS A 26 14.16 -8.51 -10.25
N PRO A 27 14.13 -9.64 -10.98
CA PRO A 27 14.64 -9.70 -12.34
C PRO A 27 13.88 -8.75 -13.28
N ASN A 28 14.52 -8.28 -14.34
CA ASN A 28 13.92 -7.35 -15.32
C ASN A 28 12.57 -7.83 -15.88
N ILE A 29 12.39 -9.14 -16.08
CA ILE A 29 11.12 -9.70 -16.57
C ILE A 29 9.98 -9.51 -15.56
N LEU A 30 10.26 -9.72 -14.25
CA LEU A 30 9.29 -9.48 -13.19
C LEU A 30 8.92 -8.00 -13.13
N HIS A 31 9.93 -7.11 -13.22
CA HIS A 31 9.70 -5.67 -13.22
C HIS A 31 8.79 -5.21 -14.36
N PHE A 32 9.05 -5.69 -15.58
CA PHE A 32 8.24 -5.37 -16.76
C PHE A 32 6.78 -5.87 -16.62
N GLN A 33 6.59 -7.11 -16.20
CA GLN A 33 5.26 -7.70 -16.04
C GLN A 33 4.48 -7.05 -14.89
N PHE A 34 5.17 -6.70 -13.80
CA PHE A 34 4.55 -5.95 -12.70
C PHE A 34 4.13 -4.56 -13.13
N ARG A 35 4.92 -3.85 -13.95
CA ARG A 35 4.51 -2.55 -14.49
C ARG A 35 3.27 -2.65 -15.37
N ALA A 36 3.18 -3.65 -16.23
CA ALA A 36 1.96 -3.87 -17.02
C ALA A 36 0.73 -4.15 -16.14
N PHE A 37 0.92 -4.88 -15.04
CA PHE A 37 -0.11 -5.13 -14.03
C PHE A 37 -0.55 -3.83 -13.32
N LEU A 38 0.40 -3.03 -12.81
CA LEU A 38 0.15 -1.72 -12.21
C LEU A 38 -0.60 -0.79 -13.16
N ASP A 39 -0.15 -0.67 -14.42
CA ASP A 39 -0.79 0.19 -15.43
C ASP A 39 -2.25 -0.23 -15.69
N SER A 40 -2.58 -1.51 -15.52
CA SER A 40 -3.96 -1.99 -15.68
C SER A 40 -4.89 -1.47 -14.58
N GLU A 41 -4.38 -1.32 -13.35
CA GLU A 41 -5.15 -0.79 -12.22
C GLU A 41 -5.28 0.72 -12.30
N ILE A 42 -4.21 1.43 -12.67
CA ILE A 42 -4.23 2.88 -12.88
C ILE A 42 -5.31 3.24 -13.90
N ARG A 43 -5.39 2.52 -15.03
CA ARG A 43 -6.43 2.76 -16.05
C ARG A 43 -7.86 2.64 -15.50
N VAL A 44 -8.11 1.68 -14.61
CA VAL A 44 -9.43 1.49 -14.00
C VAL A 44 -9.71 2.55 -12.94
N PHE A 45 -8.70 2.90 -12.14
CA PHE A 45 -8.79 3.98 -11.17
C PHE A 45 -9.15 5.32 -11.84
N ASP A 46 -8.45 5.70 -12.90
CA ASP A 46 -8.70 6.93 -13.65
C ASP A 46 -10.09 6.95 -14.30
N ALA A 47 -10.55 5.80 -14.80
CA ALA A 47 -11.91 5.66 -15.32
C ALA A 47 -12.96 5.82 -14.22
N HIS A 48 -12.70 5.32 -13.01
CA HIS A 48 -13.61 5.43 -11.88
C HIS A 48 -13.70 6.86 -11.34
N LEU A 49 -12.57 7.58 -11.22
CA LEU A 49 -12.54 8.99 -10.81
C LEU A 49 -13.43 9.88 -11.70
N LYS A 50 -13.56 9.56 -12.99
CA LYS A 50 -14.43 10.28 -13.92
C LYS A 50 -15.93 10.08 -13.64
N GLN A 51 -16.30 9.04 -12.89
CA GLN A 51 -17.70 8.62 -12.69
C GLN A 51 -18.24 8.88 -11.28
N VAL A 52 -17.41 9.22 -10.29
CA VAL A 52 -17.87 9.38 -8.90
C VAL A 52 -18.88 10.54 -8.78
N THR A 53 -20.06 10.30 -8.21
CA THR A 53 -21.16 11.28 -8.31
C THR A 53 -21.16 12.36 -7.22
N TRP A 54 -20.34 12.22 -6.19
CA TRP A 54 -20.30 13.12 -5.03
C TRP A 54 -19.38 14.34 -5.22
N MET A 55 -18.54 14.36 -6.25
CA MET A 55 -17.70 15.50 -6.61
C MET A 55 -18.34 16.34 -7.70
N ASP A 56 -18.24 17.67 -7.59
CA ASP A 56 -18.52 18.57 -8.69
C ASP A 56 -17.44 18.50 -9.79
N GLU A 57 -17.70 19.14 -10.93
CA GLU A 57 -16.79 19.09 -12.08
C GLU A 57 -15.41 19.69 -11.78
N LYS A 58 -15.35 20.75 -10.97
CA LYS A 58 -14.09 21.43 -10.61
C LYS A 58 -13.21 20.53 -9.75
N SER A 59 -13.77 19.95 -8.70
CA SER A 59 -13.07 19.05 -7.77
C SER A 59 -12.67 17.76 -8.48
N ARG A 60 -13.51 17.25 -9.37
CA ARG A 60 -13.19 16.10 -10.23
C ARG A 60 -12.02 16.38 -11.16
N ALA A 61 -11.99 17.55 -11.81
CA ALA A 61 -10.87 17.92 -12.67
C ALA A 61 -9.55 18.01 -11.89
N ALA A 62 -9.58 18.57 -10.68
CA ALA A 62 -8.42 18.61 -9.78
C ALA A 62 -8.00 17.19 -9.31
N ALA A 63 -8.96 16.33 -9.01
CA ALA A 63 -8.71 14.93 -8.64
C ALA A 63 -8.05 14.15 -9.79
N ILE A 64 -8.51 14.33 -11.04
CA ILE A 64 -7.91 13.72 -12.23
C ILE A 64 -6.50 14.27 -12.45
N LEU A 65 -6.31 15.59 -12.38
CA LEU A 65 -4.98 16.20 -12.51
C LEU A 65 -4.00 15.63 -11.48
N LYS A 66 -4.47 15.37 -10.25
CA LYS A 66 -3.67 14.72 -9.21
C LYS A 66 -3.28 13.29 -9.60
N ALA A 67 -4.21 12.47 -10.07
CA ALA A 67 -3.95 11.09 -10.50
C ALA A 67 -2.94 11.04 -11.65
N ASP A 68 -3.12 11.89 -12.66
CA ASP A 68 -2.25 12.02 -13.83
C ASP A 68 -0.80 12.40 -13.46
N ASN A 69 -0.60 13.01 -12.28
CA ASN A 69 0.71 13.46 -11.80
C ASN A 69 1.31 12.56 -10.73
N ILE A 70 0.72 11.41 -10.39
CA ILE A 70 1.30 10.47 -9.44
C ILE A 70 2.62 9.91 -10.01
N GLN A 71 3.68 9.95 -9.20
CA GLN A 71 4.97 9.33 -9.52
C GLN A 71 4.99 7.88 -9.02
N TYR A 72 5.22 6.92 -9.93
CA TYR A 72 5.22 5.48 -9.62
C TYR A 72 6.64 4.90 -9.53
N ASN A 73 7.07 4.65 -8.30
CA ASN A 73 8.39 4.13 -7.94
C ASN A 73 8.30 2.61 -7.72
N VAL A 74 8.80 1.82 -8.67
CA VAL A 74 8.60 0.35 -8.67
C VAL A 74 9.94 -0.38 -8.65
N GLY A 75 10.07 -1.33 -7.72
CA GLY A 75 11.23 -2.20 -7.55
C GLY A 75 12.35 -1.51 -6.77
N TYR A 76 13.07 -0.62 -7.43
CA TYR A 76 14.27 0.01 -6.90
C TYR A 76 14.56 1.37 -7.57
N PRO A 77 15.19 2.31 -6.85
CA PRO A 77 15.66 3.55 -7.45
C PRO A 77 16.82 3.26 -8.40
N ARG A 78 16.86 3.91 -9.57
CA ARG A 78 17.86 3.56 -10.62
C ARG A 78 19.32 3.77 -10.19
N TRP A 79 19.57 4.68 -9.25
CA TRP A 79 20.93 5.04 -8.86
C TRP A 79 21.67 3.93 -8.11
N ILE A 80 20.96 3.00 -7.44
CA ILE A 80 21.60 1.88 -6.72
C ILE A 80 22.09 0.76 -7.63
N LEU A 81 21.74 0.80 -8.92
CA LEU A 81 22.29 -0.09 -9.94
C LEU A 81 23.58 0.46 -10.57
N ASN A 82 24.04 1.64 -10.15
CA ASN A 82 25.27 2.25 -10.63
C ASN A 82 26.30 2.22 -9.51
N ASP A 83 27.26 1.30 -9.60
CA ASP A 83 28.28 1.08 -8.56
C ASP A 83 29.01 2.39 -8.19
N THR A 84 29.36 3.23 -9.18
CA THR A 84 30.01 4.53 -8.92
C THR A 84 29.15 5.47 -8.07
N LYS A 85 27.83 5.52 -8.31
CA LYS A 85 26.91 6.34 -7.50
C LYS A 85 26.70 5.74 -6.12
N LEU A 86 26.62 4.42 -6.04
CA LEU A 86 26.45 3.68 -4.80
C LEU A 86 27.65 3.84 -3.88
N ASP A 87 28.86 3.62 -4.40
CA ASP A 87 30.12 3.78 -3.68
C ASP A 87 30.28 5.22 -3.19
N ARG A 88 29.98 6.21 -4.03
CA ARG A 88 30.02 7.63 -3.63
C ARG A 88 29.03 7.96 -2.52
N PHE A 89 27.85 7.34 -2.52
CA PHE A 89 26.86 7.57 -1.47
C PHE A 89 27.38 7.10 -0.10
N TYR A 90 28.08 5.96 -0.07
CA TYR A 90 28.64 5.37 1.15
C TYR A 90 30.10 5.74 1.43
N GLU A 91 30.78 6.50 0.57
CA GLU A 91 32.17 6.95 0.76
C GLU A 91 32.44 7.58 2.15
N PRO A 92 31.54 8.41 2.73
CA PRO A 92 31.76 8.98 4.07
C PRO A 92 31.58 7.97 5.22
N LEU A 93 30.98 6.80 4.96
CA LEU A 93 30.71 5.79 5.98
C LEU A 93 31.94 4.90 6.19
N SER A 94 32.65 5.11 7.31
CA SER A 94 33.75 4.23 7.73
C SER A 94 33.26 3.23 8.77
N VAL A 95 33.15 1.95 8.38
CA VAL A 95 32.90 0.84 9.31
C VAL A 95 33.97 -0.22 9.08
N LYS A 96 34.67 -0.63 10.14
CA LYS A 96 35.74 -1.65 10.07
C LYS A 96 35.28 -2.94 10.71
N SER A 97 35.66 -4.08 10.13
CA SER A 97 35.35 -5.41 10.68
C SER A 97 35.97 -5.68 12.06
N THR A 98 36.90 -4.83 12.50
CA THR A 98 37.58 -4.90 13.81
C THR A 98 36.94 -4.00 14.87
N GLU A 99 36.01 -3.13 14.50
CA GLU A 99 35.29 -2.25 15.45
C GLU A 99 34.29 -3.07 16.27
N ASP A 100 34.00 -2.61 17.48
CA ASP A 100 32.91 -3.18 18.25
C ASP A 100 31.55 -2.75 17.66
N ILE A 101 30.48 -3.46 18.04
CA ILE A 101 29.15 -3.19 17.50
C ILE A 101 28.63 -1.81 17.90
N PHE A 102 29.05 -1.27 19.04
CA PHE A 102 28.61 0.03 19.52
C PHE A 102 29.19 1.15 18.66
N ASP A 103 30.50 1.10 18.38
CA ASP A 103 31.18 2.04 17.48
C ASP A 103 30.62 1.97 16.06
N CYS A 104 30.38 0.76 15.54
CA CYS A 104 29.73 0.55 14.25
C CYS A 104 28.34 1.20 14.20
N MET A 105 27.52 1.00 15.25
CA MET A 105 26.20 1.62 15.34
C MET A 105 26.27 3.15 15.42
N LEU A 106 27.22 3.71 16.18
CA LEU A 106 27.43 5.16 16.28
C LEU A 106 27.79 5.75 14.92
N ASN A 107 28.71 5.13 14.18
CA ASN A 107 29.11 5.58 12.85
C ASN A 107 27.93 5.54 11.86
N LEU A 108 27.09 4.50 11.92
CA LEU A 108 25.88 4.41 11.10
C LEU A 108 24.85 5.49 11.45
N TYR A 109 24.67 5.81 12.74
CA TYR A 109 23.76 6.88 13.16
C TYR A 109 24.26 8.26 12.74
N ALA A 110 25.56 8.52 12.90
CA ALA A 110 26.17 9.77 12.45
C ALA A 110 26.00 9.94 10.93
N PHE A 111 26.31 8.90 10.16
CA PHE A 111 26.11 8.90 8.71
C PHE A 111 24.64 9.16 8.31
N ALA A 112 23.68 8.49 8.96
CA ALA A 112 22.26 8.71 8.68
C ALA A 112 21.81 10.14 9.02
N ALA A 113 22.31 10.71 10.11
CA ALA A 113 22.04 12.10 10.48
C ALA A 113 22.61 13.08 9.45
N ASP A 114 23.86 12.90 9.03
CA ASP A 114 24.52 13.73 8.02
C ASP A 114 23.75 13.70 6.69
N LYS A 115 23.31 12.51 6.24
CA LYS A 115 22.49 12.37 5.03
C LYS A 115 21.13 13.06 5.15
N ASN A 116 20.51 13.06 6.33
CA ASN A 116 19.29 13.82 6.55
C ASN A 116 19.53 15.33 6.51
N PHE A 117 20.66 15.84 7.04
CA PHE A 117 21.01 17.26 6.93
C PHE A 117 21.36 17.66 5.50
N GLU A 118 22.10 16.84 4.75
CA GLU A 118 22.39 17.07 3.33
C GLU A 118 21.09 17.23 2.52
N ARG A 119 20.08 16.39 2.79
CA ARG A 119 18.76 16.44 2.13
C ARG A 119 18.04 17.78 2.34
N MET A 120 18.20 18.43 3.48
CA MET A 120 17.57 19.74 3.75
C MET A 120 18.07 20.85 2.81
N ALA A 121 19.29 20.71 2.29
CA ALA A 121 19.87 21.66 1.34
C ALA A 121 19.56 21.32 -0.13
N GLN A 122 18.87 20.20 -0.39
CA GLN A 122 18.60 19.69 -1.73
C GLN A 122 17.13 19.85 -2.09
N LYS A 123 16.83 19.86 -3.40
CA LYS A 123 15.45 19.79 -3.87
C LYS A 123 14.89 18.38 -3.62
N PRO A 124 13.60 18.24 -3.25
CA PRO A 124 12.96 16.94 -3.11
C PRO A 124 13.05 16.12 -4.40
N VAL A 125 13.41 14.84 -4.29
CA VAL A 125 13.57 13.90 -5.41
C VAL A 125 12.44 12.88 -5.32
N ARG A 126 11.52 12.91 -6.29
CA ARG A 126 10.28 12.09 -6.27
C ARG A 126 10.51 10.62 -6.59
N ASP A 127 11.66 10.25 -7.16
CA ASP A 127 12.02 8.86 -7.51
C ASP A 127 12.98 8.19 -6.50
N ASP A 128 13.26 8.85 -5.37
CA ASP A 128 13.92 8.23 -4.21
C ASP A 128 12.89 7.52 -3.33
N PHE A 129 13.21 6.29 -2.90
CA PHE A 129 12.28 5.45 -2.15
C PHE A 129 12.24 5.86 -0.67
N GLN A 130 13.21 6.63 -0.17
CA GLN A 130 13.31 7.04 1.25
C GLN A 130 13.56 5.89 2.25
N MET A 131 13.10 4.68 1.95
CA MET A 131 13.34 3.42 2.67
C MET A 131 14.06 2.41 1.77
N THR A 132 14.58 1.33 2.38
CA THR A 132 15.27 0.26 1.65
C THR A 132 14.32 -0.53 0.74
N VAL A 133 14.84 -0.97 -0.41
CA VAL A 133 14.14 -1.83 -1.38
C VAL A 133 13.82 -3.23 -0.86
N ALA A 134 14.39 -3.60 0.30
CA ALA A 134 14.11 -4.85 1.02
C ALA A 134 12.92 -4.74 1.99
N THR A 135 12.27 -3.57 2.06
CA THR A 135 11.08 -3.35 2.87
C THR A 135 9.87 -4.08 2.28
N VAL A 136 9.30 -5.04 3.00
CA VAL A 136 8.04 -5.67 2.62
C VAL A 136 6.89 -4.75 3.04
N ASN A 137 6.71 -3.67 2.29
CA ASN A 137 5.61 -2.72 2.45
C ASN A 137 5.35 -2.00 1.12
N ALA A 138 4.30 -1.19 1.04
CA ALA A 138 4.12 -0.15 0.03
C ALA A 138 3.72 1.16 0.74
N TRP A 139 3.87 2.31 0.07
CA TRP A 139 3.42 3.58 0.64
C TRP A 139 3.15 4.64 -0.41
N TYR A 140 2.22 5.53 -0.08
CA TYR A 140 1.98 6.81 -0.73
C TYR A 140 2.60 7.94 0.09
N SER A 141 3.24 8.89 -0.58
CA SER A 141 3.80 10.10 0.04
C SER A 141 3.08 11.34 -0.48
N PRO A 142 2.23 12.01 0.32
CA PRO A 142 1.45 13.17 -0.11
C PRO A 142 2.30 14.33 -0.64
N GLU A 143 3.42 14.63 0.03
CA GLU A 143 4.34 15.72 -0.31
C GLU A 143 5.06 15.51 -1.65
N TYR A 144 5.15 14.26 -2.10
CA TYR A 144 5.77 13.89 -3.36
C TYR A 144 4.74 13.48 -4.41
N ASN A 145 3.45 13.40 -4.06
CA ASN A 145 2.40 12.76 -4.85
C ASN A 145 2.95 11.49 -5.53
N SER A 146 3.47 10.55 -4.74
CA SER A 146 4.20 9.39 -5.25
C SER A 146 3.78 8.11 -4.54
N ILE A 147 3.69 7.02 -5.29
CA ILE A 147 3.49 5.66 -4.78
C ILE A 147 4.79 4.89 -4.94
N THR A 148 5.23 4.24 -3.88
CA THR A 148 6.45 3.42 -3.89
C THR A 148 6.15 1.96 -3.54
N ILE A 149 6.62 1.07 -4.42
CA ILE A 149 6.45 -0.37 -4.33
C ILE A 149 7.84 -1.02 -4.45
N PRO A 150 8.50 -1.31 -3.32
CA PRO A 150 9.78 -2.01 -3.26
C PRO A 150 9.78 -3.40 -3.91
N ALA A 151 10.96 -3.82 -4.37
CA ALA A 151 11.18 -5.14 -4.95
C ALA A 151 10.71 -6.30 -4.04
N SER A 152 10.89 -6.16 -2.73
CA SER A 152 10.56 -7.23 -1.77
C SER A 152 9.06 -7.51 -1.64
N ILE A 153 8.17 -6.53 -1.82
CA ILE A 153 6.72 -6.78 -1.78
C ILE A 153 6.18 -7.34 -3.09
N MET A 154 6.91 -7.17 -4.22
CA MET A 154 6.54 -7.68 -5.55
C MET A 154 6.67 -9.20 -5.71
N ASN A 155 6.75 -9.94 -4.61
CA ASN A 155 6.99 -11.37 -4.56
C ASN A 155 5.84 -12.11 -3.85
N ALA A 156 5.89 -13.44 -3.84
CA ALA A 156 4.91 -14.23 -3.10
C ALA A 156 4.91 -13.88 -1.59
N PRO A 157 3.75 -13.86 -0.93
CA PRO A 157 2.44 -14.29 -1.43
C PRO A 157 1.66 -13.25 -2.25
N PHE A 158 2.17 -12.02 -2.36
CA PHE A 158 1.45 -10.88 -2.94
C PHE A 158 1.30 -10.95 -4.46
N PHE A 159 2.40 -11.26 -5.15
CA PHE A 159 2.43 -11.30 -6.61
C PHE A 159 3.33 -12.41 -7.12
N ARG A 160 2.85 -13.14 -8.13
CA ARG A 160 3.71 -13.92 -9.03
C ARG A 160 3.14 -13.90 -10.44
N VAL A 161 4.04 -13.93 -11.42
CA VAL A 161 3.71 -13.96 -12.85
C VAL A 161 2.88 -15.19 -13.22
N ASP A 162 3.11 -16.31 -12.55
CA ASP A 162 2.45 -17.61 -12.78
C ASP A 162 1.22 -17.84 -11.89
N TYR A 163 0.84 -16.87 -11.04
CA TYR A 163 -0.42 -16.94 -10.32
C TYR A 163 -1.60 -16.59 -11.24
N PRO A 164 -2.79 -17.15 -10.96
CA PRO A 164 -4.02 -16.66 -11.57
C PRO A 164 -4.15 -15.15 -11.34
N ALA A 165 -4.64 -14.42 -12.34
CA ALA A 165 -4.87 -12.99 -12.27
C ALA A 165 -5.77 -12.64 -11.10
N ALA A 166 -6.84 -13.40 -10.85
CA ALA A 166 -7.71 -13.21 -9.69
C ALA A 166 -6.94 -13.16 -8.35
N LYS A 167 -5.91 -13.99 -8.20
CA LYS A 167 -5.06 -13.99 -7.00
C LYS A 167 -4.16 -12.77 -6.95
N ASN A 168 -3.50 -12.42 -8.06
CA ASN A 168 -2.64 -11.23 -8.13
C ASN A 168 -3.43 -9.94 -7.86
N PHE A 169 -4.61 -9.77 -8.47
CA PHE A 169 -5.48 -8.64 -8.21
C PHE A 169 -6.05 -8.65 -6.79
N GLY A 170 -6.48 -9.81 -6.28
CA GLY A 170 -6.99 -9.91 -4.91
C GLY A 170 -5.94 -9.61 -3.85
N ALA A 171 -4.68 -9.97 -4.11
CA ALA A 171 -3.57 -9.70 -3.22
C ALA A 171 -2.89 -8.36 -3.57
N MET A 172 -1.85 -8.38 -4.42
CA MET A 172 -1.09 -7.18 -4.79
C MET A 172 -1.97 -6.06 -5.36
N GLY A 173 -2.99 -6.38 -6.15
CA GLY A 173 -3.87 -5.34 -6.70
C GLY A 173 -4.60 -4.55 -5.62
N SER A 174 -5.05 -5.21 -4.55
CA SER A 174 -5.67 -4.52 -3.41
C SER A 174 -4.70 -3.59 -2.67
N ILE A 175 -3.40 -3.92 -2.65
CA ILE A 175 -2.34 -3.08 -2.06
C ILE A 175 -2.07 -1.87 -2.95
N ILE A 176 -1.92 -2.07 -4.27
CA ILE A 176 -1.72 -0.96 -5.21
C ILE A 176 -2.93 -0.02 -5.20
N GLY A 177 -4.15 -0.59 -5.21
CA GLY A 177 -5.39 0.17 -5.05
C GLY A 177 -5.43 0.96 -3.74
N HIS A 178 -4.95 0.37 -2.65
CA HIS A 178 -4.85 1.02 -1.35
C HIS A 178 -3.94 2.26 -1.40
N GLU A 179 -2.74 2.13 -1.99
CA GLU A 179 -1.82 3.26 -2.18
C GLU A 179 -2.36 4.35 -3.12
N LEU A 180 -3.10 3.98 -4.16
CA LEU A 180 -3.79 4.93 -5.04
C LEU A 180 -4.81 5.77 -4.25
N ILE A 181 -5.54 5.14 -3.33
CA ILE A 181 -6.58 5.79 -2.53
C ILE A 181 -6.00 6.66 -1.42
N HIS A 182 -4.78 6.42 -0.93
CA HIS A 182 -4.10 7.35 -0.03
C HIS A 182 -3.89 8.74 -0.64
N GLY A 183 -3.85 8.86 -1.97
CA GLY A 183 -3.93 10.15 -2.65
C GLY A 183 -5.23 10.92 -2.38
N TYR A 184 -6.27 10.25 -1.90
CA TYR A 184 -7.64 10.73 -1.77
C TYR A 184 -8.30 10.41 -0.43
N ASP A 185 -7.53 10.04 0.58
CA ASP A 185 -8.03 9.85 1.95
C ASP A 185 -8.08 11.18 2.74
N ASN A 186 -8.39 11.11 4.04
CA ASN A 186 -8.52 12.29 4.89
C ASN A 186 -7.23 13.13 5.03
N GLN A 187 -6.05 12.57 4.74
CA GLN A 187 -4.77 13.29 4.68
C GLN A 187 -4.40 13.65 3.25
N GLY A 188 -4.48 12.70 2.32
CA GLY A 188 -4.16 12.88 0.91
C GLY A 188 -4.94 14.01 0.27
N MET A 189 -6.23 14.18 0.61
CA MET A 189 -7.07 15.26 0.09
C MET A 189 -6.59 16.66 0.51
N LYS A 190 -5.66 16.80 1.46
CA LYS A 190 -5.08 18.09 1.85
C LYS A 190 -3.96 18.55 0.90
N TYR A 191 -3.54 17.70 -0.03
CA TYR A 191 -2.43 17.95 -0.95
C TYR A 191 -2.92 17.89 -2.41
N ASN A 192 -2.42 18.79 -3.25
CA ASN A 192 -2.76 18.83 -4.67
C ASN A 192 -1.88 17.89 -5.52
N TYR A 193 -1.95 18.06 -6.84
CA TYR A 193 -1.22 17.26 -7.83
C TYR A 193 0.32 17.34 -7.74
N ASN A 194 0.87 18.40 -7.15
CA ASN A 194 2.32 18.59 -7.02
C ASN A 194 2.83 18.38 -5.59
N GLY A 195 1.97 17.89 -4.69
CA GLY A 195 2.31 17.64 -3.28
C GLY A 195 2.33 18.89 -2.41
N THR A 196 1.75 20.00 -2.86
CA THR A 196 1.55 21.20 -2.03
C THR A 196 0.29 21.05 -1.20
N ARG A 197 0.38 21.39 0.09
CA ARG A 197 -0.78 21.43 0.98
C ARG A 197 -1.68 22.62 0.65
N GLU A 198 -2.81 22.37 0.00
CA GLU A 198 -3.77 23.38 -0.41
C GLU A 198 -5.19 22.82 -0.51
N THR A 199 -6.19 23.71 -0.43
CA THR A 199 -7.60 23.35 -0.65
C THR A 199 -7.89 23.39 -2.14
N TRP A 200 -8.12 22.21 -2.75
CA TRP A 200 -8.43 22.08 -4.18
C TRP A 200 -9.86 21.58 -4.45
N MET A 201 -10.56 21.08 -3.44
CA MET A 201 -12.00 20.78 -3.51
C MET A 201 -12.85 22.02 -3.23
N THR A 202 -14.05 22.04 -3.81
CA THR A 202 -15.11 22.97 -3.39
C THR A 202 -15.75 22.54 -2.07
N ASP A 203 -16.45 23.47 -1.42
CA ASP A 203 -17.15 23.20 -0.16
C ASP A 203 -18.23 22.10 -0.32
N GLU A 204 -18.91 22.04 -1.46
CA GLU A 204 -19.91 21.01 -1.77
C GLU A 204 -19.26 19.61 -1.86
N SER A 205 -18.18 19.49 -2.63
CA SER A 205 -17.46 18.21 -2.75
C SER A 205 -16.83 17.79 -1.42
N LYS A 206 -16.33 18.76 -0.65
CA LYS A 206 -15.81 18.52 0.70
C LYS A 206 -16.90 17.99 1.63
N ALA A 207 -18.10 18.58 1.63
CA ALA A 207 -19.21 18.08 2.43
C ALA A 207 -19.62 16.65 2.05
N GLY A 208 -19.59 16.32 0.75
CA GLY A 208 -19.78 14.95 0.27
C GLY A 208 -18.72 13.98 0.80
N PHE A 209 -17.45 14.37 0.77
CA PHE A 209 -16.32 13.61 1.32
C PHE A 209 -16.48 13.38 2.83
N ASP A 210 -16.77 14.44 3.58
CA ASP A 210 -16.89 14.40 5.04
C ASP A 210 -18.05 13.46 5.44
N ASN A 211 -19.20 13.54 4.77
CA ASN A 211 -20.35 12.66 5.05
C ASN A 211 -20.05 11.17 4.81
N MET A 212 -19.31 10.82 3.75
CA MET A 212 -18.89 9.42 3.52
C MET A 212 -17.84 8.97 4.55
N SER A 213 -16.93 9.87 4.92
CA SER A 213 -15.90 9.60 5.93
C SER A 213 -16.52 9.33 7.30
N ASP A 214 -17.51 10.14 7.71
CA ASP A 214 -18.23 9.96 8.97
C ASP A 214 -18.92 8.59 9.04
N CYS A 215 -19.49 8.11 7.92
CA CYS A 215 -20.07 6.78 7.84
C CYS A 215 -19.03 5.67 8.13
N ILE A 216 -17.80 5.81 7.61
CA ILE A 216 -16.70 4.88 7.87
C ILE A 216 -16.27 4.96 9.33
N VAL A 217 -16.11 6.17 9.89
CA VAL A 217 -15.76 6.37 11.31
C VAL A 217 -16.78 5.66 12.21
N GLU A 218 -18.07 5.88 11.98
CA GLU A 218 -19.15 5.26 12.74
C GLU A 218 -19.15 3.73 12.63
N GLN A 219 -18.90 3.18 11.44
CA GLN A 219 -18.85 1.74 11.22
C GLN A 219 -17.72 1.10 12.02
N TYR A 220 -16.51 1.69 11.96
CA TYR A 220 -15.34 1.11 12.61
C TYR A 220 -15.38 1.26 14.13
N ASN A 221 -15.93 2.37 14.65
CA ASN A 221 -16.16 2.58 16.09
C ASN A 221 -17.03 1.47 16.74
N LYS A 222 -17.87 0.79 15.97
CA LYS A 222 -18.73 -0.31 16.46
C LYS A 222 -17.95 -1.62 16.68
N THR A 223 -16.68 -1.69 16.31
CA THR A 223 -15.86 -2.90 16.45
C THR A 223 -15.15 -2.90 17.80
N CYS A 224 -15.70 -3.64 18.76
CA CYS A 224 -15.21 -3.67 20.13
C CYS A 224 -14.62 -5.02 20.53
N TYR A 225 -13.68 -4.97 21.46
CA TYR A 225 -13.02 -6.11 22.10
C TYR A 225 -13.36 -6.11 23.60
N PRO A 226 -14.47 -6.79 24.00
CA PRO A 226 -15.00 -6.70 25.37
C PRO A 226 -14.02 -7.14 26.45
N TYR A 227 -13.14 -8.10 26.15
CA TYR A 227 -12.12 -8.59 27.08
C TYR A 227 -11.01 -7.58 27.40
N MET A 228 -10.94 -6.47 26.64
CA MET A 228 -10.05 -5.32 26.92
C MET A 228 -10.82 -4.04 27.24
N SER A 229 -12.16 -4.06 27.14
CA SER A 229 -13.01 -2.86 27.25
C SER A 229 -12.62 -1.73 26.28
N MET A 230 -12.24 -2.08 25.05
CA MET A 230 -11.78 -1.13 24.03
C MET A 230 -12.45 -1.38 22.69
N CYS A 231 -12.59 -0.34 21.88
CA CYS A 231 -13.06 -0.43 20.51
C CYS A 231 -12.03 0.17 19.56
N VAL A 232 -12.09 -0.22 18.29
CA VAL A 232 -11.33 0.43 17.22
C VAL A 232 -11.73 1.91 17.20
N ASN A 233 -10.74 2.80 17.10
CA ASN A 233 -10.97 4.22 16.93
C ASN A 233 -11.08 4.54 15.44
N GLY A 234 -12.31 4.72 14.96
CA GLY A 234 -12.61 5.01 13.56
C GLY A 234 -11.99 6.31 13.04
N ASN A 235 -11.78 7.31 13.90
CA ASN A 235 -11.10 8.56 13.52
C ASN A 235 -9.60 8.36 13.33
N GLN A 236 -8.97 7.62 14.25
CA GLN A 236 -7.54 7.29 14.16
C GLN A 236 -7.25 6.44 12.94
N THR A 237 -8.15 5.50 12.61
CA THR A 237 -7.95 4.54 11.51
C THR A 237 -8.56 4.96 10.18
N LEU A 238 -9.08 6.19 10.08
CA LEU A 238 -9.91 6.63 8.97
C LEU A 238 -9.20 6.54 7.61
N GLY A 239 -7.93 6.98 7.53
CA GLY A 239 -7.18 6.99 6.27
C GLY A 239 -7.01 5.59 5.71
N GLU A 240 -6.51 4.69 6.55
CA GLU A 240 -6.33 3.26 6.24
C GLU A 240 -7.64 2.56 5.88
N ASN A 241 -8.73 2.88 6.59
CA ASN A 241 -10.03 2.28 6.30
C ASN A 241 -10.59 2.77 4.95
N ILE A 242 -10.43 4.05 4.62
CA ILE A 242 -10.78 4.59 3.29
C ILE A 242 -9.95 3.88 2.21
N ALA A 243 -8.63 3.76 2.44
CA ALA A 243 -7.70 3.12 1.52
C ALA A 243 -8.02 1.64 1.28
N ASP A 244 -8.35 0.86 2.31
CA ASP A 244 -8.79 -0.54 2.16
C ASP A 244 -10.09 -0.67 1.35
N ILE A 245 -11.10 0.15 1.68
CA ILE A 245 -12.42 0.12 1.03
C ILE A 245 -12.31 0.52 -0.43
N GLY A 246 -11.54 1.56 -0.73
CA GLY A 246 -11.31 2.01 -2.10
C GLY A 246 -10.42 1.03 -2.87
N GLY A 247 -9.34 0.57 -2.25
CA GLY A 247 -8.32 -0.24 -2.89
C GLY A 247 -8.84 -1.58 -3.38
N ILE A 248 -9.63 -2.28 -2.57
CA ILE A 248 -10.24 -3.55 -3.01
C ILE A 248 -11.20 -3.35 -4.19
N LYS A 249 -11.90 -2.21 -4.26
CA LYS A 249 -12.83 -1.89 -5.35
C LYS A 249 -12.06 -1.66 -6.64
N VAL A 250 -11.00 -0.86 -6.60
CA VAL A 250 -10.09 -0.63 -7.74
C VAL A 250 -9.57 -1.96 -8.27
N ALA A 251 -9.01 -2.79 -7.38
CA ALA A 251 -8.45 -4.08 -7.73
C ALA A 251 -9.48 -5.06 -8.33
N PHE A 252 -10.69 -5.11 -7.77
CA PHE A 252 -11.75 -5.99 -8.29
C PHE A 252 -12.21 -5.56 -9.68
N TYR A 253 -12.41 -4.26 -9.89
CA TYR A 253 -12.82 -3.76 -11.22
C TYR A 253 -11.69 -3.89 -12.25
N ALA A 254 -10.42 -3.77 -11.83
CA ALA A 254 -9.27 -4.09 -12.67
C ALA A 254 -9.22 -5.57 -13.06
N TYR A 255 -9.50 -6.47 -12.12
CA TYR A 255 -9.67 -7.89 -12.41
C TYR A 255 -10.84 -8.18 -13.38
N GLN A 256 -12.00 -7.56 -13.18
CA GLN A 256 -13.14 -7.70 -14.11
C GLN A 256 -12.77 -7.18 -15.52
N LYS A 257 -12.03 -6.08 -15.60
CA LYS A 257 -11.52 -5.56 -16.88
C LYS A 257 -10.57 -6.56 -17.53
N TYR A 258 -9.64 -7.12 -16.77
CA TYR A 258 -8.73 -8.16 -17.25
C TYR A 258 -9.49 -9.37 -17.82
N VAL A 259 -10.49 -9.89 -17.10
CA VAL A 259 -11.33 -11.01 -17.55
C VAL A 259 -12.10 -10.67 -18.83
N SER A 260 -12.57 -9.43 -18.97
CA SER A 260 -13.25 -8.99 -20.19
C SER A 260 -12.35 -8.98 -21.43
N GLU A 261 -11.04 -8.78 -21.24
CA GLU A 261 -10.04 -8.68 -22.31
C GLU A 261 -9.38 -10.02 -22.63
N HIS A 262 -9.19 -10.88 -21.62
CA HIS A 262 -8.41 -12.12 -21.72
C HIS A 262 -9.27 -13.39 -21.61
N GLY A 263 -10.55 -13.24 -21.26
CA GLY A 263 -11.45 -14.35 -20.98
C GLY A 263 -11.38 -14.83 -19.52
N LYS A 264 -12.27 -15.77 -19.19
CA LYS A 264 -12.35 -16.35 -17.84
C LYS A 264 -11.19 -17.31 -17.61
N GLU A 265 -10.56 -17.18 -16.45
CA GLU A 265 -9.52 -18.10 -16.00
C GLU A 265 -10.09 -19.48 -15.64
N PRO A 266 -9.31 -20.57 -15.81
CA PRO A 266 -9.70 -21.90 -15.35
C PRO A 266 -9.81 -21.93 -13.82
N ARG A 267 -10.66 -22.83 -13.30
CA ARG A 267 -10.78 -23.06 -11.85
C ARG A 267 -9.52 -23.72 -11.31
N LEU A 268 -9.22 -23.46 -10.04
CA LEU A 268 -8.06 -24.04 -9.37
C LEU A 268 -8.29 -25.53 -9.05
N PRO A 269 -7.30 -26.41 -9.32
CA PRO A 269 -7.37 -27.80 -8.90
C PRO A 269 -7.58 -27.95 -7.38
N GLY A 270 -8.56 -28.76 -6.97
CA GLY A 270 -8.95 -28.96 -5.57
C GLY A 270 -9.80 -27.83 -4.96
N LEU A 271 -10.11 -26.77 -5.72
CA LEU A 271 -11.01 -25.67 -5.34
C LEU A 271 -12.00 -25.37 -6.48
N GLU A 272 -12.42 -26.37 -7.23
CA GLU A 272 -13.26 -26.22 -8.42
C GLU A 272 -14.61 -25.54 -8.11
N ASP A 273 -15.12 -25.73 -6.89
CA ASP A 273 -16.34 -25.10 -6.37
C ASP A 273 -16.20 -23.59 -6.12
N PHE A 274 -14.97 -23.06 -6.13
CA PHE A 274 -14.69 -21.64 -5.98
C PHE A 274 -14.56 -20.97 -7.34
N SER A 275 -15.36 -19.93 -7.58
CA SER A 275 -15.14 -19.06 -8.74
C SER A 275 -13.88 -18.24 -8.58
N MET A 276 -13.33 -17.76 -9.68
CA MET A 276 -12.12 -16.96 -9.62
C MET A 276 -12.38 -15.62 -8.90
N GLU A 277 -13.62 -15.11 -8.92
CA GLU A 277 -14.05 -14.00 -8.05
C GLU A 277 -14.01 -14.39 -6.55
N LYS A 278 -14.41 -15.62 -6.18
CA LYS A 278 -14.22 -16.09 -4.80
C LYS A 278 -12.73 -16.20 -4.47
N ILE A 279 -11.90 -16.68 -5.40
CA ILE A 279 -10.44 -16.74 -5.23
C ILE A 279 -9.85 -15.33 -5.03
N PHE A 280 -10.35 -14.31 -5.75
CA PHE A 280 -9.95 -12.91 -5.54
C PHE A 280 -10.18 -12.48 -4.09
N PHE A 281 -11.40 -12.65 -3.57
CA PHE A 281 -11.73 -12.21 -2.20
C PHE A 281 -11.02 -13.04 -1.14
N LEU A 282 -10.79 -14.34 -1.39
CA LEU A 282 -9.98 -15.18 -0.51
C LEU A 282 -8.52 -14.72 -0.49
N SER A 283 -7.97 -14.35 -1.64
CA SER A 283 -6.58 -13.87 -1.75
C SER A 283 -6.40 -12.56 -0.98
N PHE A 284 -7.35 -11.63 -1.09
CA PHE A 284 -7.41 -10.43 -0.25
C PHE A 284 -7.42 -10.78 1.24
N ALA A 285 -8.36 -11.62 1.67
CA ALA A 285 -8.51 -11.96 3.09
C ALA A 285 -7.28 -12.68 3.67
N GLN A 286 -6.59 -13.49 2.87
CA GLN A 286 -5.41 -14.25 3.29
C GLN A 286 -4.18 -13.38 3.56
N LEU A 287 -4.07 -12.19 2.95
CA LEU A 287 -3.01 -11.23 3.28
C LEU A 287 -3.04 -10.81 4.75
N TRP A 288 -4.24 -10.81 5.32
CA TRP A 288 -4.54 -10.32 6.66
C TRP A 288 -4.65 -11.46 7.69
N CYS A 289 -4.22 -12.68 7.34
CA CYS A 289 -4.16 -13.79 8.28
C CYS A 289 -3.08 -13.54 9.33
N GLU A 290 -3.49 -13.20 10.56
CA GLU A 290 -2.58 -12.96 11.67
C GLU A 290 -3.01 -13.66 12.95
N LYS A 291 -2.06 -13.80 13.88
CA LYS A 291 -2.32 -14.13 15.28
C LYS A 291 -1.52 -13.19 16.15
N GLN A 292 -2.21 -12.46 17.02
CA GLN A 292 -1.63 -11.41 17.85
C GLN A 292 -1.84 -11.71 19.33
N SER A 293 -0.91 -11.27 20.19
CA SER A 293 -1.10 -11.31 21.65
C SER A 293 -2.03 -10.18 22.10
N ILE A 294 -2.68 -10.34 23.26
CA ILE A 294 -3.54 -9.27 23.83
C ILE A 294 -2.76 -7.96 24.00
N THR A 295 -1.50 -8.04 24.46
CA THR A 295 -0.64 -6.85 24.61
C THR A 295 -0.35 -6.17 23.27
N SER A 296 -0.06 -6.94 22.21
CA SER A 296 0.20 -6.35 20.90
C SER A 296 -1.07 -5.76 20.28
N LEU A 297 -2.23 -6.39 20.47
CA LEU A 297 -3.50 -5.83 20.03
C LEU A 297 -3.87 -4.55 20.80
N TYR A 298 -3.63 -4.52 22.11
CA TYR A 298 -3.80 -3.32 22.93
C TYR A 298 -2.98 -2.17 22.37
N LEU A 299 -1.67 -2.39 22.15
CA LEU A 299 -0.78 -1.38 21.58
C LEU A 299 -1.24 -0.93 20.19
N GLN A 300 -1.65 -1.87 19.33
CA GLN A 300 -2.17 -1.54 18.00
C GLN A 300 -3.38 -0.62 18.09
N ILE A 301 -4.38 -0.94 18.92
CA ILE A 301 -5.60 -0.14 19.04
C ILE A 301 -5.30 1.32 19.47
N ILE A 302 -4.26 1.54 20.28
CA ILE A 302 -3.95 2.89 20.82
C ILE A 302 -2.92 3.68 20.02
N GLN A 303 -2.11 3.04 19.17
CA GLN A 303 -0.97 3.68 18.50
C GLN A 303 -0.99 3.54 16.98
N ASP A 304 -1.56 2.47 16.44
CA ASP A 304 -1.51 2.17 15.02
C ASP A 304 -2.67 2.85 14.28
N GLU A 305 -2.40 3.47 13.15
CA GLU A 305 -3.43 4.01 12.26
C GLU A 305 -4.14 2.91 11.46
N HIS A 306 -3.60 1.70 11.43
CA HIS A 306 -4.27 0.57 10.81
C HIS A 306 -5.26 -0.09 11.77
N SER A 307 -6.45 -0.38 11.25
CA SER A 307 -7.36 -1.31 11.91
C SER A 307 -6.70 -2.70 12.08
N PRO A 308 -7.02 -3.47 13.15
CA PRO A 308 -6.55 -4.85 13.28
C PRO A 308 -6.96 -5.69 12.06
N ALA A 309 -6.14 -6.67 11.66
CA ALA A 309 -6.24 -7.26 10.32
C ALA A 309 -7.61 -7.93 10.05
N LYS A 310 -8.20 -8.57 11.08
CA LYS A 310 -9.58 -9.11 10.99
C LYS A 310 -10.62 -8.02 10.68
N VAL A 311 -10.46 -6.83 11.25
CA VAL A 311 -11.36 -5.69 11.04
C VAL A 311 -11.17 -5.12 9.63
N ARG A 312 -9.93 -5.02 9.16
CA ARG A 312 -9.60 -4.66 7.76
C ARG A 312 -10.35 -5.55 6.78
N VAL A 313 -10.34 -6.87 6.98
CA VAL A 313 -11.07 -7.80 6.12
C VAL A 313 -12.58 -7.61 6.23
N ILE A 314 -13.13 -7.70 7.46
CA ILE A 314 -14.58 -7.79 7.65
C ILE A 314 -15.27 -6.50 7.22
N ASN A 315 -14.80 -5.34 7.68
CA ASN A 315 -15.49 -4.08 7.41
C ASN A 315 -15.31 -3.63 5.96
N THR A 316 -14.14 -3.88 5.35
CA THR A 316 -13.94 -3.62 3.92
C THR A 316 -14.91 -4.42 3.06
N LEU A 317 -15.03 -5.74 3.30
CA LEU A 317 -15.92 -6.60 2.51
C LEU A 317 -17.41 -6.32 2.75
N ARG A 318 -17.80 -5.87 3.95
CA ARG A 318 -19.16 -5.39 4.24
C ARG A 318 -19.56 -4.17 3.41
N ASN A 319 -18.59 -3.34 3.02
CA ASN A 319 -18.81 -2.15 2.19
C ASN A 319 -18.76 -2.44 0.68
N PHE A 320 -18.76 -3.72 0.28
CA PHE A 320 -18.58 -4.12 -1.11
C PHE A 320 -19.63 -5.13 -1.58
N ASN A 321 -20.61 -4.64 -2.34
CA ASN A 321 -21.74 -5.43 -2.81
C ASN A 321 -21.31 -6.62 -3.69
N GLU A 322 -20.24 -6.47 -4.45
CA GLU A 322 -19.63 -7.48 -5.30
C GLU A 322 -19.18 -8.71 -4.48
N PHE A 323 -18.69 -8.49 -3.26
CA PHE A 323 -18.40 -9.59 -2.32
C PHE A 323 -19.69 -10.33 -1.94
N SER A 324 -20.70 -9.60 -1.47
CA SER A 324 -21.99 -10.18 -1.07
C SER A 324 -22.65 -10.98 -2.19
N LYS A 325 -22.62 -10.47 -3.44
CA LYS A 325 -23.09 -11.19 -4.63
C LYS A 325 -22.30 -12.46 -4.89
N THR A 326 -20.97 -12.38 -4.82
CA THR A 326 -20.06 -13.50 -5.12
C THR A 326 -20.22 -14.67 -4.15
N PHE A 327 -20.51 -14.38 -2.87
CA PHE A 327 -20.74 -15.38 -1.83
C PHE A 327 -22.22 -15.68 -1.55
N GLY A 328 -23.16 -15.02 -2.25
CA GLY A 328 -24.59 -15.21 -2.04
C GLY A 328 -25.07 -14.79 -0.64
N CYS A 329 -24.46 -13.76 -0.06
CA CYS A 329 -24.84 -13.25 1.26
C CYS A 329 -26.22 -12.58 1.20
N LYS A 330 -27.17 -13.07 2.01
CA LYS A 330 -28.53 -12.49 2.10
C LYS A 330 -28.50 -11.06 2.67
N PRO A 331 -29.41 -10.15 2.26
CA PRO A 331 -29.55 -8.83 2.89
C PRO A 331 -29.73 -8.93 4.40
N GLY A 332 -29.04 -8.08 5.17
CA GLY A 332 -29.04 -8.07 6.63
C GLY A 332 -28.19 -9.19 7.27
N ALA A 333 -27.53 -10.04 6.48
CA ALA A 333 -26.55 -10.98 7.01
C ALA A 333 -25.34 -10.23 7.57
N ALA A 334 -24.59 -10.87 8.47
CA ALA A 334 -23.44 -10.22 9.13
C ALA A 334 -22.36 -9.68 8.18
N MET A 335 -22.26 -10.19 6.95
CA MET A 335 -21.33 -9.72 5.91
C MET A 335 -22.02 -8.95 4.76
N ASN A 336 -23.32 -8.68 4.87
CA ASN A 336 -24.11 -7.88 3.94
C ASN A 336 -25.12 -7.03 4.74
N PRO A 337 -24.60 -6.09 5.56
CA PRO A 337 -25.38 -5.33 6.53
C PRO A 337 -26.41 -4.39 5.89
#